data_AF-A0A4Q2DZA7-F1
#
_entry.id   AF-A0A4Q2DZA7-F1
#
_cell.length_a   1.000
_cell.length_b   1.000
_cell.length_c   1.000
_cell.angle_alpha   90.00
_cell.angle_beta   90.00
_cell.angle_gamma   90.00
#
_symmetry.space_group_name_H-M   'P 1'
#
loop_
_entity.id
_entity.type
_entity.pdbx_description
1 polymer ?
#
loop_
_entity_poly.entity_id
_entity_poly.type
_entity_poly.pdbx_seq_one_letter_code
_entity_poly.pdbx_strand_id
1 'polypeptide(L)'
;MTVVRDHAGLIDTWGSIHAPSAEESRKSMSPEDALSTYGLTYDSSLNSFCTRGTTIPQGKRLDYILFRNPWHPTASPLPLRLILKDARVVLTEYIPGRSFSYSDHFGVDALFEIEGSKPPDPGFPNPALIDHTDVPTLPSTALTTKAKSHLSAANALPMLDALKTRLRLSRARSRQELRIHAGCVVALVGLLVGTGWSPKGFLTPVFVFVGALASWLGTTMFYVGMMYGGWEASILQNLIEEMELYVRALQDSS
;
A
#
# COMPACT_ATOMS: atom_id res chain seq x y z
N MET A 1 -4.61 -5.58 -2.51
CA MET A 1 -5.50 -4.48 -2.06
C MET A 1 -6.77 -4.94 -1.35
N THR A 2 -7.12 -6.24 -1.36
CA THR A 2 -8.35 -6.78 -0.76
C THR A 2 -8.51 -6.45 0.72
N VAL A 3 -7.45 -6.60 1.53
CA VAL A 3 -7.53 -6.35 2.98
C VAL A 3 -7.89 -4.88 3.30
N VAL A 4 -7.24 -3.92 2.64
CA VAL A 4 -7.50 -2.48 2.89
C VAL A 4 -8.91 -2.09 2.40
N ARG A 5 -9.34 -2.58 1.23
CA ARG A 5 -10.67 -2.27 0.70
C ARG A 5 -11.79 -2.88 1.51
N ASP A 6 -11.64 -4.14 1.89
CA ASP A 6 -12.74 -4.92 2.48
C ASP A 6 -12.84 -4.72 4.00
N HIS A 7 -11.75 -4.28 4.65
CA HIS A 7 -11.69 -4.22 6.11
C HIS A 7 -11.34 -2.85 6.70
N ALA A 8 -10.91 -1.86 5.92
CA ALA A 8 -10.63 -0.51 6.43
C ALA A 8 -11.80 0.48 6.23
N GLY A 9 -12.88 0.06 5.56
CA GLY A 9 -14.01 0.94 5.21
C GLY A 9 -13.62 2.10 4.31
N LEU A 10 -12.64 1.86 3.45
CA LEU A 10 -12.16 2.81 2.47
C LEU A 10 -12.73 2.45 1.10
N ILE A 11 -13.12 3.48 0.36
CA ILE A 11 -13.69 3.40 -0.98
C ILE A 11 -12.57 3.70 -1.99
N ASP A 12 -12.42 2.84 -2.99
CA ASP A 12 -11.53 3.09 -4.13
C ASP A 12 -12.15 4.13 -5.06
N THR A 13 -11.51 5.29 -5.18
CA THR A 13 -12.00 6.39 -6.05
C THR A 13 -12.17 5.94 -7.48
N TRP A 14 -11.15 5.30 -8.04
CA TRP A 14 -11.16 4.87 -9.43
C TRP A 14 -12.24 3.82 -9.69
N GLY A 15 -12.28 2.76 -8.86
CA GLY A 15 -13.26 1.68 -9.00
C GLY A 15 -14.71 2.13 -8.77
N SER A 16 -14.94 3.29 -8.15
CA SER A 16 -16.28 3.84 -7.94
C SER A 16 -16.85 4.54 -9.16
N ILE A 17 -16.00 5.14 -10.00
CA ILE A 17 -16.43 5.89 -11.20
C ILE A 17 -16.22 5.08 -12.49
N HIS A 18 -15.12 4.31 -12.58
CA HIS A 18 -14.65 3.70 -13.82
C HIS A 18 -14.84 2.17 -13.85
N ALA A 19 -15.86 1.63 -13.17
CA ALA A 19 -16.09 0.19 -13.15
C ALA A 19 -16.39 -0.32 -14.57
N PRO A 20 -15.49 -1.09 -15.21
CA PRO A 20 -15.69 -1.52 -16.58
C PRO A 20 -16.86 -2.49 -16.66
N SER A 21 -17.71 -2.34 -17.66
CA SER A 21 -18.74 -3.32 -17.96
C SER A 21 -18.11 -4.66 -18.36
N ALA A 22 -18.84 -5.76 -18.15
CA ALA A 22 -18.40 -7.10 -18.52
C ALA A 22 -18.20 -7.28 -20.05
N GLU A 23 -18.69 -6.34 -20.86
CA GLU A 23 -18.48 -6.29 -22.30
C GLU A 23 -17.21 -5.53 -22.69
N GLU A 24 -16.89 -4.42 -22.01
CA GLU A 24 -15.65 -3.66 -22.21
C GLU A 24 -14.41 -4.47 -21.85
N SER A 25 -14.52 -5.33 -20.84
CA SER A 25 -13.44 -6.23 -20.42
C SER A 25 -13.02 -7.27 -21.49
N ARG A 26 -13.83 -7.47 -22.54
CA ARG A 26 -13.61 -8.48 -23.60
C ARG A 26 -13.15 -7.90 -24.94
N LYS A 27 -13.09 -6.57 -25.10
CA LYS A 27 -12.62 -5.92 -26.33
C LYS A 27 -11.11 -5.68 -26.28
N SER A 28 -10.44 -5.79 -27.43
CA SER A 28 -9.08 -5.28 -27.59
C SER A 28 -9.11 -3.75 -27.49
N MET A 29 -8.50 -3.19 -26.44
CA MET A 29 -8.41 -1.75 -26.21
C MET A 29 -7.09 -1.18 -26.74
N SER A 30 -7.13 0.09 -27.14
CA SER A 30 -5.91 0.88 -27.31
C SER A 30 -5.22 1.08 -25.95
N PRO A 31 -3.89 1.31 -25.89
CA PRO A 31 -3.21 1.62 -24.65
C PRO A 31 -3.80 2.81 -23.88
N GLU A 32 -4.27 3.83 -24.59
CA GLU A 32 -4.90 5.03 -24.05
C GLU A 32 -6.25 4.69 -23.41
N ASP A 33 -7.08 3.91 -24.10
CA ASP A 33 -8.38 3.45 -23.57
C ASP A 33 -8.19 2.50 -22.39
N ALA A 34 -7.18 1.64 -22.43
CA ALA A 34 -6.85 0.74 -21.33
C ALA A 34 -6.39 1.54 -20.10
N LEU A 35 -5.61 2.61 -20.30
CA LEU A 35 -5.20 3.50 -19.23
C LEU A 35 -6.39 4.22 -18.58
N SER A 36 -7.30 4.78 -19.39
CA SER A 36 -8.48 5.52 -18.91
C SER A 36 -9.56 4.62 -18.32
N THR A 37 -9.62 3.35 -18.72
CA THR A 37 -10.59 2.38 -18.17
C THR A 37 -10.07 1.74 -16.89
N TYR A 38 -8.85 1.20 -16.93
CA TYR A 38 -8.31 0.39 -15.83
C TYR A 38 -7.49 1.18 -14.80
N GLY A 39 -7.17 2.45 -15.09
CA GLY A 39 -6.39 3.31 -14.21
C GLY A 39 -4.96 2.81 -14.08
N LEU A 40 -4.34 2.48 -15.21
CA LEU A 40 -2.99 1.93 -15.23
C LEU A 40 -1.99 3.02 -14.85
N THR A 41 -1.22 2.80 -13.79
CA THR A 41 -0.26 3.79 -13.28
C THR A 41 1.18 3.34 -13.47
N TYR A 42 1.42 2.03 -13.60
CA TYR A 42 2.75 1.44 -13.73
C TYR A 42 2.85 0.53 -14.94
N ASP A 43 4.04 0.44 -15.53
CA ASP A 43 4.39 -0.47 -16.64
C ASP A 43 3.44 -0.37 -17.84
N SER A 44 2.87 0.82 -18.06
CA SER A 44 2.05 1.11 -19.25
C SER A 44 2.95 1.28 -20.46
N SER A 45 2.54 0.74 -21.62
CA SER A 45 3.24 0.94 -22.89
C SER A 45 3.36 2.40 -23.33
N LEU A 46 2.57 3.31 -22.73
CA LEU A 46 2.65 4.75 -22.97
C LEU A 46 3.79 5.42 -22.18
N ASN A 47 4.31 4.76 -21.15
CA ASN A 47 5.36 5.31 -20.31
C ASN A 47 6.75 4.94 -20.87
N SER A 48 7.65 5.92 -20.99
CA SER A 48 9.01 5.70 -21.52
C SER A 48 9.88 4.76 -20.67
N PHE A 49 9.51 4.55 -19.40
CA PHE A 49 10.21 3.66 -18.46
C PHE A 49 9.65 2.23 -18.44
N CYS A 50 8.65 1.91 -19.27
CA CYS A 50 8.12 0.56 -19.39
C CYS A 50 9.24 -0.42 -19.82
N THR A 51 9.33 -1.56 -19.12
CA THR A 51 10.39 -2.55 -19.34
C THR A 51 10.00 -3.62 -20.36
N ARG A 52 8.75 -3.64 -20.84
CA ARG A 52 8.20 -4.71 -21.69
C ARG A 52 7.86 -4.20 -23.08
N GLY A 53 8.15 -5.04 -24.08
CA GLY A 53 7.90 -4.76 -25.48
C GLY A 53 6.43 -4.40 -25.77
N THR A 54 6.27 -3.49 -26.73
CA THR A 54 5.06 -2.73 -27.11
C THR A 54 3.84 -3.54 -27.58
N THR A 55 3.85 -4.86 -27.46
CA THR A 55 2.91 -5.74 -28.18
C THR A 55 1.67 -6.15 -27.37
N ILE A 56 1.56 -5.76 -26.09
CA ILE A 56 0.35 -6.01 -25.29
C ILE A 56 0.04 -4.74 -24.50
N PRO A 57 -1.19 -4.20 -24.52
CA PRO A 57 -1.62 -3.17 -23.57
C PRO A 57 -1.64 -3.82 -22.18
N GLN A 58 -0.48 -3.79 -21.52
CA GLN A 58 -0.30 -4.19 -20.15
C GLN A 58 0.16 -2.98 -19.37
N GLY A 59 -0.29 -2.97 -18.13
CA GLY A 59 0.08 -2.03 -17.10
C GLY A 59 -0.54 -2.54 -15.82
N LYS A 60 -0.14 -1.96 -14.70
CA LYS A 60 -0.66 -2.30 -13.39
C LYS A 60 -1.15 -1.03 -12.73
N ARG A 61 -2.29 -1.13 -12.05
CA ARG A 61 -2.73 -0.10 -11.11
C ARG A 61 -2.08 -0.39 -9.77
N LEU A 62 -1.01 0.35 -9.46
CA LEU A 62 -0.30 0.22 -8.19
C LEU A 62 -0.60 1.39 -7.24
N ASP A 63 -1.02 2.52 -7.79
CA ASP A 63 -1.27 3.75 -7.06
C ASP A 63 -2.78 3.96 -6.91
N TYR A 64 -3.21 4.26 -5.68
CA TYR A 64 -4.62 4.33 -5.30
C TYR A 64 -4.88 5.54 -4.43
N ILE A 65 -5.96 6.27 -4.72
CA ILE A 65 -6.56 7.22 -3.78
C ILE A 65 -7.76 6.52 -3.15
N LEU A 66 -7.67 6.24 -1.86
CA LEU A 66 -8.73 5.62 -1.08
C LEU A 66 -9.32 6.65 -0.12
N PHE A 67 -10.65 6.71 0.01
CA PHE A 67 -11.31 7.70 0.84
C PHE A 67 -12.44 7.12 1.69
N ARG A 68 -12.82 7.84 2.74
CA ARG A 68 -14.03 7.58 3.54
C ARG A 68 -14.58 8.92 4.02
N ASN A 69 -15.87 8.97 4.29
CA ASN A 69 -16.47 10.16 4.91
C ASN A 69 -15.86 10.40 6.31
N PRO A 70 -15.70 11.67 6.71
CA PRO A 70 -15.24 12.00 8.06
C PRO A 70 -16.19 11.40 9.10
N TRP A 71 -15.61 10.89 10.18
CA TRP A 71 -16.38 10.32 11.28
C TRP A 71 -16.82 11.44 12.23
N HIS A 72 -18.11 11.49 12.55
CA HIS A 72 -18.67 12.41 13.53
C HIS A 72 -19.10 11.64 14.80
N PRO A 73 -18.41 11.85 15.94
CA PRO A 73 -18.71 11.19 17.22
C PRO A 73 -20.06 11.59 17.82
N THR A 74 -20.52 12.80 17.53
CA THR A 74 -21.74 13.38 18.08
C THR A 74 -22.71 13.64 16.94
N ALA A 75 -24.00 13.53 17.22
CA ALA A 75 -25.10 13.85 16.32
C ALA A 75 -25.09 15.34 15.94
N SER A 76 -24.05 15.79 15.22
CA SER A 76 -24.11 17.00 14.44
C SER A 76 -25.29 16.81 13.49
N PRO A 77 -26.24 17.75 13.43
CA PRO A 77 -27.46 17.58 12.64
C PRO A 77 -27.15 17.39 11.15
N LEU A 78 -25.92 17.69 10.71
CA LEU A 78 -25.52 17.74 9.31
C LEU A 78 -24.11 17.13 9.16
N PRO A 79 -24.00 15.83 8.82
CA PRO A 79 -22.71 15.17 8.66
C PRO A 79 -22.00 15.67 7.41
N LEU A 80 -20.72 16.03 7.53
CA LEU A 80 -19.90 16.38 6.37
C LEU A 80 -19.71 15.13 5.50
N ARG A 81 -19.92 15.29 4.19
CA ARG A 81 -19.79 14.20 3.22
C ARG A 81 -18.79 14.57 2.14
N LEU A 82 -17.93 13.62 1.79
CA LEU A 82 -17.07 13.70 0.62
C LEU A 82 -17.82 13.09 -0.56
N ILE A 83 -18.09 13.92 -1.57
CA ILE A 83 -18.67 13.49 -2.84
C ILE A 83 -17.53 13.44 -3.85
N LEU A 84 -17.19 12.24 -4.29
CA LEU A 84 -16.23 12.06 -5.38
C LEU A 84 -16.87 12.54 -6.69
N LYS A 85 -16.19 13.46 -7.38
CA LYS A 85 -16.63 14.05 -8.65
C LYS A 85 -15.85 13.53 -9.84
N ASP A 86 -14.55 13.34 -9.66
CA ASP A 86 -13.66 12.91 -10.74
C ASP A 86 -12.50 12.09 -10.18
N ALA A 87 -11.96 11.19 -11.00
CA ALA A 87 -10.75 10.43 -10.73
C ALA A 87 -10.06 10.11 -12.06
N ARG A 88 -8.80 10.51 -12.24
CA ARG A 88 -8.09 10.36 -13.53
C ARG A 88 -6.60 10.07 -13.35
N VAL A 89 -6.01 9.41 -14.35
CA VAL A 89 -4.57 9.23 -14.46
C VAL A 89 -4.02 10.48 -15.15
N VAL A 90 -2.97 11.08 -14.58
CA VAL A 90 -2.39 12.35 -15.02
C VAL A 90 -0.89 12.19 -15.28
N LEU A 91 -0.28 13.20 -15.91
CA LEU A 91 1.15 13.20 -16.26
C LEU A 91 1.52 12.02 -17.18
N THR A 92 0.63 11.70 -18.11
CA THR A 92 0.79 10.59 -19.07
C THR A 92 1.65 11.00 -20.27
N GLU A 93 1.84 12.29 -20.46
CA GLU A 93 2.63 12.88 -21.53
C GLU A 93 4.14 12.86 -21.24
N TYR A 94 4.93 13.10 -22.29
CA TYR A 94 6.36 13.33 -22.15
C TYR A 94 6.66 14.74 -21.68
N ILE A 95 7.81 14.89 -21.02
CA ILE A 95 8.32 16.21 -20.64
C ILE A 95 8.51 17.04 -21.92
N PRO A 96 8.00 18.29 -21.98
CA PRO A 96 8.15 19.14 -23.15
C PRO A 96 9.60 19.22 -23.66
N GLY A 97 9.80 18.91 -24.93
CA GLY A 97 11.13 18.88 -25.56
C GLY A 97 12.00 17.67 -25.21
N ARG A 98 11.45 16.65 -24.52
CA ARG A 98 12.13 15.39 -24.20
C ARG A 98 11.34 14.20 -24.73
N SER A 99 12.03 13.07 -24.86
CA SER A 99 11.46 11.78 -25.30
C SER A 99 11.16 10.83 -24.14
N PHE A 100 11.05 11.35 -22.92
CA PHE A 100 10.78 10.54 -21.72
C PHE A 100 9.68 11.17 -20.86
N SER A 101 8.96 10.31 -20.14
CA SER A 101 7.87 10.65 -19.22
C SER A 101 8.38 11.34 -17.95
N TYR A 102 7.51 12.00 -17.21
CA TYR A 102 7.88 12.67 -15.95
C TYR A 102 8.38 11.71 -14.86
N SER A 103 7.91 10.46 -14.87
CA SER A 103 8.19 9.44 -13.86
C SER A 103 7.95 8.04 -14.44
N ASP A 104 8.46 7.00 -13.78
CA ASP A 104 8.20 5.59 -14.09
C ASP A 104 6.79 5.13 -13.67
N HIS A 105 6.10 5.97 -12.90
CA HIS A 105 4.67 5.88 -12.60
C HIS A 105 3.93 7.11 -13.15
N PHE A 106 2.73 6.92 -13.69
CA PHE A 106 1.80 8.01 -13.93
C PHE A 106 1.13 8.47 -12.63
N GLY A 107 0.76 9.75 -12.59
CA GLY A 107 0.07 10.32 -11.44
C GLY A 107 -1.38 9.87 -11.36
N VAL A 108 -1.95 9.90 -10.16
CA VAL A 108 -3.40 9.74 -9.93
C VAL A 108 -3.95 11.01 -9.30
N ASP A 109 -5.07 11.49 -9.83
CA ASP A 109 -5.76 12.69 -9.37
C ASP A 109 -7.21 12.34 -9.05
N ALA A 110 -7.75 12.90 -7.96
CA ALA A 110 -9.13 12.69 -7.56
C ALA A 110 -9.72 13.99 -7.01
N LEU A 111 -10.89 14.37 -7.51
CA LEU A 111 -11.60 15.58 -7.11
C LEU A 111 -12.76 15.22 -6.18
N PHE A 112 -12.77 15.82 -5.00
CA PHE A 112 -13.84 15.68 -4.03
C PHE A 112 -14.53 17.03 -3.80
N GLU A 113 -15.85 17.02 -3.81
CA GLU A 113 -16.66 18.10 -3.26
C GLU A 113 -17.00 17.76 -1.81
N ILE A 114 -16.84 18.73 -0.92
CA ILE A 114 -17.21 18.59 0.49
C ILE A 114 -18.61 19.16 0.64
N GLU A 115 -19.59 18.27 0.79
CA GLU A 115 -20.96 18.66 1.09
C GLU A 115 -21.09 18.82 2.61
N GLY A 116 -21.24 20.07 3.03
CA GLY A 116 -21.75 20.45 4.33
C GLY A 116 -23.00 21.28 4.13
N SER A 117 -23.98 21.15 5.00
CA SER A 117 -25.13 22.04 4.99
C SER A 117 -24.68 23.49 5.09
N LYS A 118 -24.99 24.27 4.05
CA LYS A 118 -24.96 25.72 4.11
C LYS A 118 -25.76 26.15 5.36
N PRO A 119 -25.21 26.95 6.29
CA PRO A 119 -26.04 27.51 7.36
C PRO A 119 -27.21 28.26 6.70
N PRO A 120 -28.43 28.18 7.26
CA PRO A 120 -29.57 28.90 6.70
C PRO A 120 -29.22 30.38 6.60
N ASP A 121 -29.30 30.94 5.38
CA ASP A 121 -29.09 32.37 5.16
C ASP A 121 -30.05 33.13 6.10
N PRO A 122 -29.55 34.03 6.98
CA PRO A 122 -30.37 34.69 8.01
C PRO A 122 -31.27 35.81 7.45
N GLY A 123 -31.81 35.66 6.24
CA GLY A 123 -32.38 36.78 5.49
C GLY A 123 -33.65 36.55 4.69
N PHE A 124 -34.22 35.33 4.61
CA PHE A 124 -35.42 35.11 3.78
C PHE A 124 -36.53 34.37 4.54
N PRO A 125 -37.70 35.01 4.75
CA PRO A 125 -38.88 34.33 5.27
C PRO A 125 -39.41 33.35 4.22
N ASN A 126 -39.63 32.12 4.66
CA ASN A 126 -40.13 30.98 3.90
C ASN A 126 -41.51 31.29 3.25
N PRO A 127 -41.66 31.24 1.92
CA PRO A 127 -42.97 31.05 1.32
C PRO A 127 -43.14 29.56 1.03
N ALA A 128 -44.01 28.93 1.80
CA ALA A 128 -44.55 27.63 1.45
C ALA A 128 -45.20 27.67 0.05
N LEU A 129 -45.15 26.51 -0.63
CA LEU A 129 -45.95 26.11 -1.80
C LEU A 129 -45.57 26.72 -3.15
N ILE A 130 -44.69 26.02 -3.89
CA ILE A 130 -44.91 25.78 -5.33
C ILE A 130 -44.59 24.30 -5.62
N ASP A 131 -45.66 23.53 -5.78
CA ASP A 131 -45.72 22.28 -6.52
C ASP A 131 -45.46 22.57 -8.00
N HIS A 132 -44.49 21.90 -8.63
CA HIS A 132 -44.46 21.59 -10.08
C HIS A 132 -43.21 20.75 -10.45
N THR A 133 -43.46 19.44 -10.62
CA THR A 133 -43.11 18.58 -11.78
C THR A 133 -41.67 18.51 -12.33
N ASP A 134 -41.17 17.27 -12.34
CA ASP A 134 -40.32 16.61 -13.33
C ASP A 134 -38.85 17.05 -13.52
N VAL A 135 -37.98 16.41 -12.75
CA VAL A 135 -36.58 16.14 -13.15
C VAL A 135 -36.35 14.62 -13.01
N PRO A 136 -35.80 13.92 -14.02
CA PRO A 136 -35.51 12.48 -13.92
C PRO A 136 -34.39 12.27 -12.89
N THR A 137 -34.79 11.95 -11.66
CA THR A 137 -33.91 11.42 -10.64
C THR A 137 -33.42 10.05 -11.12
N LEU A 138 -32.17 9.99 -11.60
CA LEU A 138 -31.43 8.75 -11.77
C LEU A 138 -31.63 7.89 -10.51
N PRO A 139 -31.83 6.56 -10.63
CA PRO A 139 -32.10 5.72 -9.48
C PRO A 139 -30.91 5.79 -8.54
N SER A 140 -31.09 6.58 -7.49
CA SER A 140 -30.29 6.55 -6.28
C SER A 140 -30.54 5.15 -5.73
N THR A 141 -29.73 4.19 -6.18
CA THR A 141 -29.66 2.88 -5.56
C THR A 141 -29.46 3.14 -4.09
N ALA A 142 -30.53 2.95 -3.34
CA ALA A 142 -30.52 2.88 -1.91
C ALA A 142 -29.45 1.83 -1.56
N LEU A 143 -28.24 2.30 -1.30
CA LEU A 143 -27.25 1.54 -0.59
C LEU A 143 -27.89 1.32 0.76
N THR A 144 -28.52 0.16 0.90
CA THR A 144 -28.63 -0.58 2.14
C THR A 144 -27.43 -0.22 2.99
N THR A 145 -27.72 0.45 4.10
CA THR A 145 -26.81 0.78 5.18
C THR A 145 -26.11 -0.50 5.64
N LYS A 146 -25.07 -0.89 4.91
CA LYS A 146 -24.22 -2.01 5.27
C LYS A 146 -23.34 -1.48 6.39
N ALA A 147 -23.68 -1.91 7.60
CA ALA A 147 -23.02 -1.59 8.84
C ALA A 147 -21.49 -1.54 8.68
N LYS A 148 -20.90 -0.45 9.19
CA LYS A 148 -19.52 -0.29 9.69
C LYS A 148 -18.57 -1.41 9.27
N SER A 149 -17.85 -1.28 8.15
CA SER A 149 -16.64 -2.08 7.92
C SER A 149 -15.45 -1.46 8.68
N HIS A 150 -15.67 -1.17 9.96
CA HIS A 150 -14.57 -1.03 10.91
C HIS A 150 -14.08 -2.45 11.22
N LEU A 151 -12.77 -2.64 11.33
CA LEU A 151 -12.20 -3.91 11.73
C LEU A 151 -12.79 -4.28 13.11
N SER A 152 -13.76 -5.21 13.14
CA SER A 152 -14.39 -5.63 14.39
C SER A 152 -13.34 -6.08 15.39
N ALA A 153 -13.59 -5.90 16.69
CA ALA A 153 -12.73 -6.42 17.75
C ALA A 153 -12.43 -7.93 17.55
N ALA A 154 -13.40 -8.68 17.02
CA ALA A 154 -13.27 -10.10 16.70
C ALA A 154 -12.20 -10.39 15.62
N ASN A 155 -11.89 -9.44 14.75
CA ASN A 155 -10.87 -9.55 13.70
C ASN A 155 -9.56 -8.85 14.10
N ALA A 156 -9.66 -7.74 14.85
CA ALA A 156 -8.51 -6.97 15.30
C ALA A 156 -7.64 -7.73 16.31
N LEU A 157 -8.24 -8.48 17.24
CA LEU A 157 -7.52 -9.25 18.26
C LEU A 157 -6.70 -10.41 17.65
N PRO A 158 -7.25 -11.27 16.76
CA PRO A 158 -6.44 -12.28 16.07
C PRO A 158 -5.34 -11.67 15.20
N MET A 159 -5.61 -10.53 14.54
CA MET A 159 -4.58 -9.84 13.78
C MET A 159 -3.43 -9.38 14.68
N LEU A 160 -3.73 -8.91 15.89
CA LEU A 160 -2.75 -8.45 16.86
C LEU A 160 -1.88 -9.59 17.37
N ASP A 161 -2.49 -10.73 17.67
CA ASP A 161 -1.76 -11.91 18.08
C ASP A 161 -0.86 -12.45 16.96
N ALA A 162 -1.35 -12.45 15.72
CA ALA A 162 -0.57 -12.82 14.55
C ALA A 162 0.65 -11.90 14.36
N LEU A 163 0.47 -10.58 14.46
CA LEU A 163 1.59 -9.61 14.36
C LEU A 163 2.60 -9.79 15.48
N LYS A 164 2.15 -9.96 16.73
CA LYS A 164 3.03 -10.22 17.89
C LYS A 164 3.82 -11.51 17.70
N THR A 165 3.17 -12.56 17.18
CA THR A 165 3.84 -13.83 16.85
C THR A 165 4.88 -13.63 15.75
N ARG A 166 4.56 -12.89 14.69
CA ARG A 166 5.51 -12.57 13.61
C ARG A 166 6.69 -11.75 14.11
N LEU A 167 6.48 -10.78 15.01
CA LEU A 167 7.57 -10.01 15.62
C LEU A 167 8.53 -10.91 16.42
N ARG A 168 8.00 -11.86 17.20
CA ARG A 168 8.83 -12.82 17.95
C ARG A 168 9.67 -13.69 17.00
N LEU A 169 9.06 -14.20 15.93
CA LEU A 169 9.75 -15.01 14.92
C LEU A 169 10.80 -14.21 14.15
N SER A 170 10.49 -12.98 13.73
CA SER A 170 11.43 -12.08 13.04
C SER A 170 12.66 -11.80 13.92
N ARG A 171 12.46 -11.46 15.20
CA ARG A 171 13.57 -11.26 16.16
C ARG A 171 14.38 -12.54 16.40
N ALA A 172 13.72 -13.70 16.48
CA ALA A 172 14.42 -14.97 16.63
C ALA A 172 15.29 -15.28 15.41
N ARG A 173 14.76 -15.09 14.20
CA ARG A 173 15.49 -15.26 12.94
C ARG A 173 16.68 -14.30 12.86
N SER A 174 16.47 -13.00 13.08
CA SER A 174 17.55 -11.99 13.08
C SER A 174 18.69 -12.38 14.03
N ARG A 175 18.37 -12.83 15.26
CA ARG A 175 19.39 -13.31 16.20
C ARG A 175 20.12 -14.56 15.71
N GLN A 176 19.43 -15.47 15.03
CA GLN A 176 20.07 -16.66 14.45
C GLN A 176 21.08 -16.25 13.36
N GLU A 177 20.72 -15.34 12.45
CA GLU A 177 21.64 -14.87 11.42
C GLU A 177 22.87 -14.17 12.04
N LEU A 178 22.67 -13.35 13.08
CA LEU A 178 23.79 -12.71 13.79
C LEU A 178 24.69 -13.72 14.51
N ARG A 179 24.15 -14.84 15.01
CA ARG A 179 24.97 -15.93 15.55
C ARG A 179 25.80 -16.61 14.46
N ILE A 180 25.23 -16.82 13.26
CA ILE A 180 25.97 -17.38 12.12
C ILE A 180 27.09 -16.42 11.71
N HIS A 181 26.81 -15.12 11.64
CA HIS A 181 27.83 -14.10 11.40
C HIS A 181 28.96 -14.16 12.43
N ALA A 182 28.63 -14.17 13.73
CA ALA A 182 29.64 -14.27 14.79
C ALA A 182 30.47 -15.55 14.66
N GLY A 183 29.83 -16.68 14.31
CA GLY A 183 30.52 -17.93 14.01
C GLY A 183 31.50 -17.81 12.83
N CYS A 184 31.12 -17.12 11.76
CA CYS A 184 31.99 -16.85 10.62
C CYS A 184 33.20 -15.99 11.01
N VAL A 185 33.00 -14.97 11.86
CA VAL A 185 34.10 -14.12 12.37
C VAL A 185 35.09 -14.95 13.18
N VAL A 186 34.60 -15.80 14.10
CA VAL A 186 35.45 -16.70 14.89
C VAL A 186 36.21 -17.67 13.97
N ALA A 187 35.53 -18.25 12.97
CA ALA A 187 36.16 -19.13 11.99
C ALA A 187 37.27 -18.41 11.20
N LEU A 188 37.04 -17.16 10.76
CA LEU A 188 38.03 -16.36 10.06
C LEU A 188 39.27 -16.07 10.91
N VAL A 189 39.08 -15.73 12.19
CA VAL A 189 40.20 -15.56 13.12
C VAL A 189 40.97 -16.88 13.27
N GLY A 190 40.26 -18.00 13.41
CA GLY A 190 40.87 -19.34 13.46
C GLY A 190 41.65 -19.70 12.20
N LEU A 191 41.15 -19.33 11.01
CA LEU A 191 41.85 -19.54 9.74
C LEU A 191 43.11 -18.66 9.65
N LEU A 192 43.04 -17.38 10.04
CA LEU A 192 44.19 -16.47 10.05
C LEU A 192 45.30 -16.99 10.97
N VAL A 193 44.93 -17.35 12.20
CA VAL A 193 45.83 -18.01 13.15
C VAL A 193 46.40 -19.26 12.49
N GLY A 194 45.55 -20.21 12.08
CA GLY A 194 45.95 -21.48 11.48
C GLY A 194 46.89 -21.37 10.27
N THR A 195 46.75 -20.35 9.44
CA THR A 195 47.66 -20.11 8.31
C THR A 195 49.09 -19.80 8.78
N GLY A 196 49.25 -19.09 9.90
CA GLY A 196 50.57 -18.75 10.47
C GLY A 196 51.37 -19.94 10.99
N TRP A 197 50.69 -21.03 11.40
CA TRP A 197 51.34 -22.27 11.85
C TRP A 197 51.37 -23.37 10.78
N SER A 198 50.93 -23.11 9.55
CA SER A 198 50.89 -24.12 8.50
C SER A 198 52.29 -24.38 7.93
N PRO A 199 52.87 -25.59 8.11
CA PRO A 199 54.25 -25.86 7.71
C PRO A 199 54.40 -26.15 6.20
N LYS A 200 53.30 -26.26 5.45
CA LYS A 200 53.32 -26.60 4.03
C LYS A 200 52.40 -25.69 3.22
N GLY A 201 52.97 -24.93 2.29
CA GLY A 201 52.24 -23.94 1.46
C GLY A 201 51.16 -24.50 0.53
N PHE A 202 51.04 -25.83 0.39
CA PHE A 202 49.97 -26.43 -0.44
C PHE A 202 48.58 -26.26 0.14
N LEU A 203 48.44 -26.02 1.47
CA LEU A 203 47.14 -25.80 2.11
C LEU A 203 46.64 -24.36 1.97
N THR A 204 47.51 -23.42 1.60
CA THR A 204 47.17 -21.99 1.49
C THR A 204 45.96 -21.72 0.58
N PRO A 205 45.84 -22.33 -0.62
CA PRO A 205 44.66 -22.12 -1.48
C PRO A 205 43.34 -22.55 -0.81
N VAL A 206 43.38 -23.60 0.01
CA VAL A 206 42.21 -24.08 0.77
C VAL A 206 41.82 -23.07 1.83
N PHE A 207 42.78 -22.56 2.61
CA PHE A 207 42.52 -21.51 3.60
C PHE A 207 41.93 -20.25 2.97
N VAL A 208 42.46 -19.82 1.82
CA VAL A 208 41.94 -18.67 1.07
C VAL A 208 40.51 -18.91 0.61
N PHE A 209 40.23 -20.08 0.04
CA PHE A 209 38.89 -20.41 -0.45
C PHE A 209 37.85 -20.49 0.68
N VAL A 210 38.17 -21.20 1.76
CA VAL A 210 37.27 -21.29 2.93
C VAL A 210 37.09 -19.93 3.59
N GLY A 211 38.16 -19.12 3.68
CA GLY A 211 38.09 -17.75 4.18
C GLY A 211 37.20 -16.84 3.33
N ALA A 212 37.27 -16.96 2.00
CA ALA A 212 36.40 -16.22 1.09
C ALA A 212 34.92 -16.61 1.29
N LEU A 213 34.62 -17.90 1.39
CA LEU A 213 33.26 -18.39 1.66
C LEU A 213 32.74 -17.93 3.03
N ALA A 214 33.55 -18.04 4.08
CA ALA A 214 33.18 -17.59 5.42
C ALA A 214 32.95 -16.07 5.48
N SER A 215 33.77 -15.29 4.76
CA SER A 215 33.59 -13.84 4.66
C SER A 215 32.31 -13.47 3.92
N TRP A 216 32.01 -14.11 2.79
CA TRP A 216 30.79 -13.89 2.03
C TRP A 216 29.53 -14.25 2.83
N LEU A 217 29.52 -15.44 3.45
CA LEU A 217 28.41 -15.87 4.30
C LEU A 217 28.25 -14.94 5.50
N GLY A 218 29.35 -14.64 6.20
CA GLY A 218 29.35 -13.79 7.38
C GLY A 218 28.83 -12.39 7.10
N THR A 219 29.26 -11.76 6.01
CA THR A 219 28.79 -10.42 5.62
C THR A 219 27.32 -10.43 5.19
N THR A 220 26.88 -11.46 4.47
CA THR A 220 25.47 -11.65 4.10
C THR A 220 24.59 -11.77 5.33
N MET A 221 24.97 -12.62 6.29
CA MET A 221 24.20 -12.84 7.52
C MET A 221 24.22 -11.64 8.46
N PHE A 222 25.30 -10.86 8.46
CA PHE A 222 25.35 -9.56 9.14
C PHE A 222 24.32 -8.60 8.55
N TYR A 223 24.32 -8.43 7.23
CA TYR A 223 23.41 -7.51 6.56
C TYR A 223 21.94 -7.91 6.78
N VAL A 224 21.60 -9.19 6.55
CA VAL A 224 20.24 -9.69 6.74
C VAL A 224 19.83 -9.64 8.22
N GLY A 225 20.70 -10.07 9.13
CA GLY A 225 20.41 -10.12 10.56
C GLY A 225 20.25 -8.74 11.19
N MET A 226 21.16 -7.81 10.89
CA MET A 226 21.18 -6.47 11.49
C MET A 226 20.24 -5.50 10.79
N MET A 227 20.46 -5.26 9.49
CA MET A 227 19.76 -4.21 8.76
C MET A 227 18.30 -4.60 8.50
N TYR A 228 18.11 -5.75 7.83
CA TYR A 228 16.76 -6.21 7.51
C TYR A 228 15.99 -6.63 8.76
N GLY A 229 16.64 -7.38 9.67
CA GLY A 229 16.03 -7.79 10.93
C GLY A 229 15.60 -6.62 11.81
N GLY A 230 16.41 -5.56 11.89
CA GLY A 230 16.07 -4.35 12.63
C GLY A 230 14.91 -3.58 11.99
N TRP A 231 14.94 -3.41 10.67
CA TRP A 231 13.88 -2.74 9.91
C TRP A 231 12.53 -3.46 10.02
N GLU A 232 12.50 -4.77 9.80
CA GLU A 232 11.28 -5.58 9.90
C GLU A 232 10.70 -5.52 11.32
N ALA A 233 11.54 -5.68 12.35
CA ALA A 233 11.09 -5.62 13.73
C ALA A 233 10.52 -4.24 14.10
N SER A 234 11.11 -3.15 13.58
CA SER A 234 10.61 -1.78 13.81
C SER A 234 9.25 -1.56 13.17
N ILE A 235 9.05 -1.99 11.91
CA ILE A 235 7.75 -1.87 11.23
C ILE A 235 6.68 -2.68 11.95
N LEU A 236 6.98 -3.93 12.29
CA LEU A 236 6.05 -4.79 13.02
C LEU A 236 5.68 -4.18 14.38
N GLN A 237 6.64 -3.58 15.08
CA GLN A 237 6.39 -2.94 16.36
C GLN A 237 5.49 -1.71 16.22
N ASN A 238 5.77 -0.82 15.26
CA ASN A 238 4.92 0.36 15.00
C ASN A 238 3.48 -0.06 14.66
N LEU A 239 3.32 -1.08 13.82
CA LEU A 239 2.00 -1.60 13.44
C LEU A 239 1.26 -2.25 14.62
N ILE A 240 1.98 -2.95 15.49
CA ILE A 240 1.42 -3.51 16.73
C ILE A 240 0.93 -2.38 17.65
N GLU A 241 1.74 -1.33 17.84
CA GLU A 241 1.39 -0.19 18.70
C GLU A 241 0.15 0.54 18.16
N GLU A 242 0.08 0.79 16.85
CA GLU A 242 -1.10 1.39 16.20
C GLU A 242 -2.34 0.53 16.40
N MET A 243 -2.21 -0.78 16.25
CA MET A 243 -3.34 -1.68 16.38
C MET A 243 -3.77 -1.91 17.83
N GLU A 244 -2.85 -1.83 18.79
CA GLU A 244 -3.17 -1.81 20.22
C GLU A 244 -3.96 -0.55 20.58
N LEU A 245 -3.58 0.62 20.06
CA LEU A 245 -4.36 1.85 20.22
C LEU A 245 -5.76 1.71 19.62
N TYR A 246 -5.87 1.10 18.43
CA TYR A 246 -7.15 0.85 17.79
C TYR A 246 -8.05 -0.09 18.61
N VAL A 247 -7.51 -1.18 19.15
CA VAL A 247 -8.26 -2.12 19.99
C VAL A 247 -8.73 -1.45 21.28
N ARG A 248 -7.90 -0.60 21.92
CA ARG A 248 -8.31 0.16 23.11
C ARG A 248 -9.47 1.10 22.80
N ALA A 249 -9.40 1.83 21.69
CA ALA A 249 -10.48 2.72 21.27
C ALA A 249 -11.82 1.97 21.01
N LEU A 250 -11.77 0.73 20.53
CA LEU A 250 -12.97 -0.12 20.39
C LEU A 250 -13.53 -0.58 21.75
N GLN A 251 -12.67 -0.84 22.73
CA GLN A 251 -13.08 -1.23 24.07
C GLN A 251 -13.71 -0.06 24.83
N ASP A 252 -13.15 1.14 24.70
CA ASP A 252 -13.64 2.35 25.37
C ASP A 252 -14.97 2.88 24.77
N SER A 253 -15.33 2.43 23.56
CA SER A 253 -16.56 2.82 22.87
C SER A 253 -17.69 1.79 22.97
N SER A 254 -17.47 0.68 23.67
CA SER A 254 -18.47 -0.38 23.94
C SER A 254 -18.99 -0.28 25.38
#